data_AF-K9WKJ7-F1
#
_entry.id   AF-K9WKJ7-F1
#
_cell.length_a   1.000
_cell.length_b   1.000
_cell.length_c   1.000
_cell.angle_alpha   90.00
_cell.angle_beta   90.00
_cell.angle_gamma   90.00
#
_symmetry.space_group_name_H-M   'P 1'
#
loop_
_entity.id
_entity.type
_entity.pdbx_description
1 polymer ?
#
loop_
_entity_poly.entity_id
_entity_poly.type
_entity_poly.pdbx_seq_one_letter_code
_entity_poly.pdbx_strand_id
1 'polypeptide(L)'
;MSNLTLKLEQVWRDVCEVFRLNEINACSQTKCTNIHQRLLYFNKSHLDDSDYIDDVVQSLSRGFYLTKSAVQWHEPAIGHSLDENLNHTHKARGAQWRLVMAYGGFETTTKTLLKMGRGGLGPVELRDFTNKCSLPTYTSLPSPKIARTNLDKWLNKPPATRTGQTALIDFLSLDRGDAQIVEAWIVESADVSSWTEAVRLAKALRNATAHGALSATKVKQWGLENAMLTLSDNLGELVVAGLRKLI
;
A
#
# COMPACT_ATOMS: atom_id res chain seq x y z
N MET A 1 0.30 -20.83 -4.26
CA MET A 1 -0.41 -19.54 -4.10
C MET A 1 -0.47 -19.20 -2.63
N SER A 2 -0.06 -17.98 -2.25
CA SER A 2 -0.18 -17.51 -0.86
C SER A 2 -1.64 -17.49 -0.40
N ASN A 3 -1.89 -17.71 0.89
CA ASN A 3 -3.22 -17.62 1.51
C ASN A 3 -3.90 -16.27 1.19
N LEU A 4 -3.12 -15.18 1.15
CA LEU A 4 -3.60 -13.85 0.81
C LEU A 4 -4.12 -13.72 -0.63
N THR A 5 -3.45 -14.33 -1.60
CA THR A 5 -3.92 -14.33 -3.00
C THR A 5 -5.33 -14.94 -3.11
N LEU A 6 -5.54 -16.08 -2.45
CA LEU A 6 -6.83 -16.77 -2.45
C LEU A 6 -7.91 -15.93 -1.75
N LYS A 7 -7.57 -15.27 -0.63
CA LYS A 7 -8.49 -14.35 0.06
C LYS A 7 -8.89 -13.17 -0.82
N LEU A 8 -7.95 -12.58 -1.55
CA LEU A 8 -8.19 -11.48 -2.49
C LEU A 8 -9.12 -11.91 -3.63
N GLU A 9 -8.85 -13.06 -4.25
CA GLU A 9 -9.71 -13.58 -5.32
C GLU A 9 -11.10 -13.92 -4.82
N GLN A 10 -11.21 -14.55 -3.64
CA GLN A 10 -12.50 -14.89 -3.07
C GLN A 10 -13.33 -13.64 -2.77
N VAL A 11 -12.77 -12.65 -2.06
CA VAL A 11 -13.53 -11.44 -1.70
C VAL A 11 -13.95 -10.66 -2.95
N TRP A 12 -13.14 -10.66 -4.01
CA TRP A 12 -13.53 -10.01 -5.27
C TRP A 12 -14.65 -10.77 -5.99
N ARG A 13 -14.61 -12.11 -6.01
CA ARG A 13 -15.72 -12.91 -6.56
C ARG A 13 -17.02 -12.63 -5.82
N ASP A 14 -16.98 -12.60 -4.49
CA ASP A 14 -18.14 -12.33 -3.66
C ASP A 14 -18.69 -10.91 -3.92
N VAL A 15 -17.82 -9.90 -4.04
CA VAL A 15 -18.22 -8.54 -4.43
C VAL A 15 -18.88 -8.54 -5.81
N CYS A 16 -18.28 -9.20 -6.81
CA CYS A 16 -18.86 -9.29 -8.16
C CYS A 16 -20.23 -9.97 -8.17
N GLU A 17 -20.43 -10.98 -7.34
CA GLU A 17 -21.71 -11.69 -7.18
C GLU A 17 -22.77 -10.77 -6.57
N VAL A 18 -22.45 -10.13 -5.43
CA VAL A 18 -23.35 -9.19 -4.74
C VAL A 18 -23.70 -8.01 -5.64
N PHE A 19 -22.72 -7.48 -6.37
CA PHE A 19 -22.91 -6.35 -7.28
C PHE A 19 -23.51 -6.77 -8.62
N ARG A 20 -23.66 -8.07 -8.88
CA ARG A 20 -24.17 -8.62 -10.15
C ARG A 20 -23.43 -8.03 -11.35
N LEU A 21 -22.09 -8.05 -11.30
CA LEU A 21 -21.25 -7.49 -12.37
C LEU A 21 -21.24 -8.35 -13.64
N ASN A 22 -21.63 -9.61 -13.54
CA ASN A 22 -21.67 -10.56 -14.66
C ASN A 22 -23.02 -10.58 -15.41
N GLU A 23 -24.02 -9.83 -14.94
CA GLU A 23 -25.31 -9.71 -15.63
C GLU A 23 -25.17 -8.72 -16.81
N ILE A 24 -25.59 -9.15 -18.02
CA ILE A 24 -25.37 -8.44 -19.30
C ILE A 24 -26.16 -7.11 -19.39
N ASN A 25 -27.13 -6.89 -18.51
CA ASN A 25 -27.97 -5.69 -18.53
C ASN A 25 -27.31 -4.55 -17.73
N ALA A 26 -27.24 -3.36 -18.35
CA ALA A 26 -26.78 -2.10 -17.76
C ALA A 26 -27.34 -1.88 -16.34
N CYS A 27 -26.64 -1.10 -15.48
CA CYS A 27 -26.98 -0.93 -14.07
C CYS A 27 -28.49 -0.70 -13.90
N SER A 28 -29.21 -1.74 -13.47
CA SER A 28 -30.61 -1.57 -13.12
C SER A 28 -30.66 -0.67 -11.89
N GLN A 29 -31.71 0.13 -11.75
CA GLN A 29 -31.90 0.97 -10.56
C GLN A 29 -31.70 0.17 -9.27
N THR A 30 -32.16 -1.09 -9.25
CA THR A 30 -31.98 -2.03 -8.14
C THR A 30 -30.51 -2.35 -7.84
N LYS A 31 -29.68 -2.58 -8.87
CA LYS A 31 -28.24 -2.81 -8.72
C LYS A 31 -27.54 -1.57 -8.16
N CYS A 32 -27.83 -0.41 -8.74
CA CYS A 32 -27.25 0.86 -8.33
C CYS A 32 -27.61 1.17 -6.86
N THR A 33 -28.88 1.00 -6.46
CA THR A 33 -29.31 1.12 -5.06
C THR A 33 -28.61 0.11 -4.14
N ASN A 34 -28.45 -1.15 -4.54
CA ASN A 34 -27.76 -2.14 -3.70
C ASN A 34 -26.31 -1.75 -3.42
N ILE A 35 -25.56 -1.36 -4.46
CA ILE A 35 -24.16 -0.94 -4.34
C ILE A 35 -24.08 0.33 -3.47
N HIS A 36 -24.94 1.32 -3.73
CA HIS A 36 -25.01 2.55 -2.95
C HIS A 36 -25.18 2.29 -1.45
N GLN A 37 -26.15 1.47 -1.06
CA GLN A 37 -26.41 1.16 0.35
C GLN A 37 -25.19 0.58 1.07
N ARG A 38 -24.36 -0.18 0.36
CA ARG A 38 -23.13 -0.77 0.89
C ARG A 38 -22.01 0.26 1.02
N LEU A 39 -21.89 1.16 0.04
CA LEU A 39 -20.94 2.26 0.07
C LEU A 39 -21.22 3.25 1.21
N LEU A 40 -22.50 3.44 1.59
CA LEU A 40 -22.89 4.29 2.73
C LEU A 40 -22.26 3.86 4.07
N TYR A 41 -21.84 2.60 4.20
CA TYR A 41 -21.06 2.14 5.36
C TYR A 41 -19.75 2.93 5.53
N PHE A 42 -19.09 3.24 4.41
CA PHE A 42 -17.82 3.96 4.41
C PHE A 42 -18.03 5.47 4.42
N ASN A 43 -18.90 6.00 3.57
CA ASN A 43 -19.17 7.43 3.51
C ASN A 43 -20.64 7.71 3.13
N LYS A 44 -21.35 8.45 3.99
CA LYS A 44 -22.77 8.79 3.77
C LYS A 44 -23.03 9.68 2.55
N SER A 45 -21.99 10.28 1.97
CA SER A 45 -22.10 11.17 0.83
C SER A 45 -21.98 10.47 -0.53
N HIS A 46 -21.85 9.14 -0.58
CA HIS A 46 -21.93 8.39 -1.85
C HIS A 46 -23.26 8.69 -2.57
N LEU A 47 -23.21 8.77 -3.91
CA LEU A 47 -24.38 8.96 -4.77
C LEU A 47 -24.90 7.62 -5.27
N ASP A 48 -26.16 7.58 -5.70
CA ASP A 48 -26.86 6.37 -6.18
C ASP A 48 -27.14 6.37 -7.69
N ASP A 49 -26.68 7.38 -8.42
CA ASP A 49 -26.83 7.45 -9.87
C ASP A 49 -25.90 6.47 -10.61
N SER A 50 -26.31 6.06 -11.80
CA SER A 50 -25.66 4.98 -12.54
C SER A 50 -24.21 5.30 -12.91
N ASP A 51 -23.94 6.50 -13.41
CA ASP A 51 -22.60 6.88 -13.88
C ASP A 51 -21.61 6.88 -12.70
N TYR A 52 -22.04 7.40 -11.55
CA TYR A 52 -21.24 7.38 -10.33
C TYR A 52 -20.94 5.96 -9.84
N ILE A 53 -21.95 5.08 -9.85
CA ILE A 53 -21.77 3.69 -9.41
C ILE A 53 -20.85 2.93 -10.36
N ASP A 54 -20.96 3.14 -11.67
CA ASP A 54 -20.06 2.55 -12.66
C ASP A 54 -18.61 3.01 -12.44
N ASP A 55 -18.38 4.29 -12.18
CA ASP A 55 -17.05 4.84 -11.83
C ASP A 55 -16.47 4.21 -10.55
N VAL A 56 -17.31 3.98 -9.54
CA VAL A 56 -16.92 3.29 -8.30
C VAL A 56 -16.51 1.86 -8.61
N VAL A 57 -17.32 1.11 -9.35
CA VAL A 57 -17.03 -0.30 -9.69
C VAL A 57 -15.73 -0.40 -10.49
N GLN A 58 -15.53 0.46 -11.49
CA GLN A 58 -14.29 0.50 -12.26
C GLN A 58 -13.07 0.83 -11.38
N SER A 59 -13.22 1.76 -10.45
CA SER A 59 -12.13 2.15 -9.53
C SER A 59 -11.78 1.05 -8.54
N LEU A 60 -12.79 0.37 -7.96
CA LEU A 60 -12.57 -0.80 -7.12
C LEU A 60 -11.91 -1.94 -7.89
N SER A 61 -12.32 -2.18 -9.14
CA SER A 61 -11.72 -3.19 -10.02
C SER A 61 -10.25 -2.89 -10.30
N ARG A 62 -9.92 -1.65 -10.66
CA ARG A 62 -8.52 -1.21 -10.85
C ARG A 62 -7.68 -1.40 -9.58
N GLY A 63 -8.22 -0.99 -8.42
CA GLY A 63 -7.59 -1.18 -7.13
C GLY A 63 -7.31 -2.65 -6.82
N PHE A 64 -8.33 -3.50 -7.00
CA PHE A 64 -8.23 -4.95 -6.83
C PHE A 64 -7.15 -5.57 -7.72
N TYR A 65 -7.20 -5.33 -9.04
CA TYR A 65 -6.26 -5.97 -9.96
C TYR A 65 -4.82 -5.51 -9.73
N LEU A 66 -4.60 -4.25 -9.37
CA LEU A 66 -3.27 -3.75 -9.05
C LEU A 66 -2.71 -4.38 -7.77
N THR A 67 -3.52 -4.48 -6.71
CA THR A 67 -3.14 -5.19 -5.48
C THR A 67 -2.92 -6.68 -5.75
N LYS A 68 -3.77 -7.32 -6.54
CA LYS A 68 -3.63 -8.74 -6.93
C LYS A 68 -2.30 -8.97 -7.65
N SER A 69 -1.96 -8.16 -8.65
CA SER A 69 -0.68 -8.26 -9.37
C SER A 69 0.51 -8.14 -8.42
N ALA A 70 0.44 -7.23 -7.43
CA ALA A 70 1.49 -7.11 -6.43
C ALA A 70 1.60 -8.37 -5.54
N VAL A 71 0.49 -8.83 -4.96
CA VAL A 71 0.50 -9.97 -4.04
C VAL A 71 0.91 -11.27 -4.76
N GLN A 72 0.52 -11.45 -6.03
CA GLN A 72 0.87 -12.60 -6.85
C GLN A 72 2.34 -12.60 -7.33
N TRP A 73 3.06 -11.49 -7.19
CA TRP A 73 4.48 -11.44 -7.53
C TRP A 73 5.33 -11.97 -6.36
N HIS A 74 5.30 -13.30 -6.17
CA HIS A 74 5.88 -13.97 -4.99
C HIS A 74 7.40 -13.85 -4.91
N GLU A 75 8.08 -13.96 -6.06
CA GLU A 75 9.53 -13.78 -6.18
C GLU A 75 9.82 -12.58 -7.08
N PRO A 76 9.63 -11.36 -6.59
CA PRO A 76 9.66 -10.20 -7.46
C PRO A 76 11.09 -9.88 -7.86
N ALA A 77 11.33 -9.74 -9.16
CA ALA A 77 12.64 -9.37 -9.71
C ALA A 77 12.49 -8.52 -10.99
N ILE A 78 13.28 -7.44 -11.12
CA ILE A 78 13.26 -6.53 -12.29
C ILE A 78 14.67 -6.26 -12.81
N GLY A 79 14.90 -6.59 -14.08
CA GLY A 79 16.11 -6.29 -14.85
C GLY A 79 16.38 -7.37 -15.90
N HIS A 80 17.17 -7.04 -16.93
CA HIS A 80 17.70 -8.03 -17.86
C HIS A 80 18.99 -8.61 -17.28
N SER A 81 19.11 -9.93 -17.22
CA SER A 81 20.42 -10.57 -17.09
C SER A 81 20.70 -11.38 -18.35
N LEU A 82 21.89 -11.18 -18.93
CA LEU A 82 22.44 -12.05 -19.97
C LEU A 82 23.08 -13.30 -19.36
N ASP A 83 23.37 -13.28 -18.05
CA ASP A 83 23.81 -14.42 -17.25
C ASP A 83 22.68 -14.94 -16.36
N GLU A 84 22.52 -16.26 -16.25
CA GLU A 84 21.45 -16.94 -15.49
C GLU A 84 21.43 -16.63 -13.98
N ASN A 85 22.42 -15.90 -13.47
CA ASN A 85 22.46 -15.47 -12.08
C ASN A 85 21.68 -14.17 -11.90
N LEU A 86 20.42 -14.29 -11.44
CA LEU A 86 19.62 -13.16 -10.93
C LEU A 86 20.44 -12.35 -9.92
N ASN A 87 20.96 -11.20 -10.36
CA ASN A 87 21.67 -10.29 -9.48
C ASN A 87 20.74 -9.91 -8.32
N HIS A 88 21.18 -10.04 -7.08
CA HIS A 88 20.38 -9.73 -5.88
C HIS A 88 19.73 -8.34 -5.92
N THR A 89 20.31 -7.37 -6.65
CA THR A 89 19.71 -6.05 -6.87
C THR A 89 18.40 -6.11 -7.68
N HIS A 90 18.21 -7.11 -8.55
CA HIS A 90 16.95 -7.34 -9.26
C HIS A 90 15.84 -7.72 -8.29
N LYS A 91 16.12 -8.57 -7.29
CA LYS A 91 15.16 -8.96 -6.25
C LYS A 91 14.75 -7.76 -5.38
N ALA A 92 15.72 -6.98 -4.93
CA ALA A 92 15.45 -5.73 -4.21
C ALA A 92 14.57 -4.77 -5.03
N ARG A 93 14.88 -4.59 -6.33
CA ARG A 93 14.06 -3.76 -7.23
C ARG A 93 12.65 -4.34 -7.41
N GLY A 94 12.52 -5.65 -7.49
CA GLY A 94 11.22 -6.30 -7.53
C GLY A 94 10.41 -6.02 -6.27
N ALA A 95 10.98 -6.17 -5.07
CA ALA A 95 10.31 -5.88 -3.80
C ALA A 95 9.82 -4.42 -3.72
N GLN A 96 10.64 -3.49 -4.20
CA GLN A 96 10.28 -2.07 -4.32
C GLN A 96 9.03 -1.85 -5.18
N TRP A 97 9.01 -2.39 -6.40
CA TRP A 97 7.90 -2.19 -7.32
C TRP A 97 6.66 -3.00 -6.93
N ARG A 98 6.82 -4.14 -6.26
CA ARG A 98 5.74 -4.85 -5.59
C ARG A 98 5.04 -3.94 -4.58
N LEU A 99 5.80 -3.25 -3.72
CA LEU A 99 5.25 -2.29 -2.75
C LEU A 99 4.57 -1.11 -3.43
N VAL A 100 5.16 -0.55 -4.50
CA VAL A 100 4.58 0.55 -5.27
C VAL A 100 3.20 0.16 -5.84
N MET A 101 3.09 -1.03 -6.43
CA MET A 101 1.82 -1.54 -6.95
C MET A 101 0.82 -1.81 -5.83
N ALA A 102 1.23 -2.52 -4.77
CA ALA A 102 0.36 -2.82 -3.63
C ALA A 102 -0.22 -1.55 -3.02
N TYR A 103 0.60 -0.50 -2.84
CA TYR A 103 0.15 0.79 -2.33
C TYR A 103 -0.79 1.51 -3.29
N GLY A 104 -0.50 1.50 -4.60
CA GLY A 104 -1.40 2.09 -5.60
C GLY A 104 -2.78 1.44 -5.62
N GLY A 105 -2.83 0.10 -5.49
CA GLY A 105 -4.09 -0.65 -5.45
C GLY A 105 -4.87 -0.41 -4.15
N PHE A 106 -4.17 -0.42 -3.02
CA PHE A 106 -4.72 -0.02 -1.72
C PHE A 106 -5.27 1.40 -1.74
N GLU A 107 -4.48 2.37 -2.18
CA GLU A 107 -4.86 3.78 -2.19
C GLU A 107 -6.08 4.02 -3.08
N THR A 108 -6.11 3.42 -4.27
CA THR A 108 -7.26 3.51 -5.19
C THR A 108 -8.52 2.94 -4.53
N THR A 109 -8.41 1.76 -3.91
CA THR A 109 -9.54 1.09 -3.24
C THR A 109 -10.06 1.94 -2.07
N THR A 110 -9.17 2.36 -1.16
CA THR A 110 -9.54 3.13 0.02
C THR A 110 -10.12 4.50 -0.32
N LYS A 111 -9.52 5.23 -1.28
CA LYS A 111 -10.09 6.52 -1.72
C LYS A 111 -11.46 6.36 -2.36
N THR A 112 -11.65 5.29 -3.13
CA THR A 112 -12.96 4.99 -3.73
C THR A 112 -14.00 4.76 -2.64
N LEU A 113 -13.69 3.89 -1.67
CA LEU A 113 -14.59 3.56 -0.55
C LEU A 113 -14.88 4.78 0.35
N LEU A 114 -13.91 5.66 0.57
CA LEU A 114 -14.09 6.85 1.39
C LEU A 114 -14.64 8.07 0.61
N LYS A 115 -14.93 7.93 -0.68
CA LYS A 115 -15.29 9.05 -1.59
C LYS A 115 -14.29 10.22 -1.50
N MET A 116 -13.01 9.92 -1.62
CA MET A 116 -11.95 10.93 -1.59
C MET A 116 -11.57 11.40 -2.99
N GLY A 117 -11.33 12.71 -3.12
CA GLY A 117 -10.85 13.34 -4.36
C GLY A 117 -9.33 13.26 -4.54
N ARG A 118 -8.77 14.28 -5.20
CA ARG A 118 -7.31 14.41 -5.41
C ARG A 118 -6.60 14.69 -4.08
N GLY A 119 -5.43 14.09 -3.89
CA GLY A 119 -4.64 14.17 -2.65
C GLY A 119 -4.20 12.79 -2.19
N GLY A 120 -3.33 12.69 -1.19
CA GLY A 120 -2.90 11.41 -0.59
C GLY A 120 -3.82 10.99 0.58
N LEU A 121 -3.63 9.77 1.09
CA LEU A 121 -4.27 9.31 2.32
C LEU A 121 -3.55 9.88 3.55
N GLY A 122 -4.23 10.73 4.32
CA GLY A 122 -3.73 11.29 5.57
C GLY A 122 -3.98 10.37 6.77
N PRO A 123 -3.43 10.71 7.96
CA PRO A 123 -3.60 9.88 9.16
C PRO A 123 -5.05 9.70 9.61
N VAL A 124 -5.91 10.72 9.38
CA VAL A 124 -7.33 10.67 9.77
C VAL A 124 -8.06 9.68 8.87
N GLU A 125 -7.89 9.78 7.55
CA GLU A 125 -8.58 8.92 6.59
C GLU A 125 -8.10 7.47 6.70
N LEU A 126 -6.81 7.26 6.96
CA LEU A 126 -6.28 5.93 7.26
C LEU A 126 -6.93 5.34 8.50
N ARG A 127 -7.00 6.10 9.60
CA ARG A 127 -7.62 5.63 10.84
C ARG A 127 -9.11 5.32 10.63
N ASP A 128 -9.83 6.19 9.94
CA ASP A 128 -11.26 6.01 9.66
C ASP A 128 -11.49 4.76 8.80
N PHE A 129 -10.65 4.52 7.79
CA PHE A 129 -10.68 3.29 7.00
C PHE A 129 -10.35 2.05 7.84
N THR A 130 -9.26 2.06 8.62
CA THR A 130 -8.85 0.91 9.41
C THR A 130 -9.87 0.57 10.50
N ASN A 131 -10.53 1.56 11.09
CA ASN A 131 -11.59 1.33 12.09
C ASN A 131 -12.84 0.67 11.49
N LYS A 132 -13.09 0.92 10.21
CA LYS A 132 -14.16 0.27 9.45
C LYS A 132 -13.77 -1.13 8.96
N CYS A 133 -12.48 -1.43 8.93
CA CYS A 133 -11.97 -2.76 8.59
C CYS A 133 -11.86 -3.59 9.87
N SER A 134 -12.58 -4.71 9.98
CA SER A 134 -12.42 -5.62 11.12
C SER A 134 -11.10 -6.40 10.99
N LEU A 135 -9.99 -5.72 11.26
CA LEU A 135 -8.63 -6.24 11.09
C LEU A 135 -8.20 -7.08 12.29
N PRO A 136 -7.38 -8.12 12.07
CA PRO A 136 -6.75 -8.82 13.18
C PRO A 136 -5.74 -7.91 13.90
N THR A 137 -5.32 -8.32 15.09
CA THR A 137 -4.19 -7.72 15.79
C THR A 137 -2.99 -7.66 14.86
N TYR A 138 -2.36 -6.49 14.76
CA TYR A 138 -1.21 -6.29 13.90
C TYR A 138 0.01 -7.05 14.45
N THR A 139 0.65 -7.84 13.60
CA THR A 139 1.94 -8.45 13.92
C THR A 139 3.02 -7.41 13.70
N SER A 140 3.73 -7.06 14.78
CA SER A 140 4.80 -6.06 14.76
C SER A 140 5.79 -6.31 13.62
N LEU A 141 6.12 -5.27 12.87
CA LEU A 141 7.17 -5.31 11.85
C LEU A 141 8.45 -4.76 12.48
N PRO A 142 9.48 -5.61 12.70
CA PRO A 142 10.68 -5.19 13.38
C PRO A 142 11.45 -4.13 12.59
N SER A 143 12.18 -3.28 13.32
CA SER A 143 13.18 -2.40 12.71
C SER A 143 14.27 -3.20 11.97
N PRO A 144 14.80 -2.67 10.85
CA PRO A 144 15.85 -3.36 10.11
C PRO A 144 17.16 -3.32 10.89
N LYS A 145 17.85 -4.47 10.96
CA LYS A 145 19.16 -4.58 11.61
C LYS A 145 20.25 -4.03 10.69
N ILE A 146 20.37 -2.72 10.61
CA ILE A 146 21.35 -2.05 9.74
C ILE A 146 22.64 -1.82 10.52
N ALA A 147 23.78 -2.24 9.95
CA ALA A 147 25.08 -1.91 10.52
C ALA A 147 25.26 -0.38 10.56
N ARG A 148 25.68 0.18 11.70
CA ARG A 148 25.88 1.64 11.86
C ARG A 148 26.76 2.23 10.77
N THR A 149 27.79 1.52 10.33
CA THR A 149 28.68 1.92 9.22
C THR A 149 27.93 2.22 7.91
N ASN A 150 26.78 1.58 7.67
CA ASN A 150 25.93 1.84 6.50
C ASN A 150 25.01 3.06 6.66
N LEU A 151 24.84 3.54 7.90
CA LEU A 151 24.05 4.72 8.28
C LEU A 151 24.93 5.93 8.64
N ASP A 152 26.20 5.74 9.00
CA ASP A 152 27.08 6.79 9.54
C ASP A 152 27.20 8.01 8.63
N LYS A 153 27.21 7.82 7.30
CA LYS A 153 27.23 8.92 6.32
C LYS A 153 25.96 9.78 6.39
N TRP A 154 24.85 9.25 6.89
CA TRP A 154 23.56 9.94 6.97
C TRP A 154 23.27 10.45 8.38
N LEU A 155 23.75 9.75 9.41
CA LEU A 155 23.59 10.16 10.81
C LEU A 155 24.53 11.31 11.20
N ASN A 156 25.75 11.33 10.64
CA ASN A 156 26.78 12.33 11.00
C ASN A 156 26.87 13.51 10.02
N LYS A 157 26.04 13.52 8.97
CA LYS A 157 26.05 14.60 7.98
C LYS A 157 25.10 15.71 8.44
N PRO A 158 25.55 16.98 8.49
CA PRO A 158 24.65 18.07 8.79
C PRO A 158 23.54 18.12 7.72
N PRO A 159 22.29 18.37 8.11
CA PRO A 159 21.20 18.40 7.15
C PRO A 159 21.41 19.48 6.09
N ALA A 160 21.00 19.16 4.86
CA ALA A 160 21.10 20.08 3.74
C ALA A 160 20.10 21.23 3.88
N THR A 161 19.00 21.02 4.60
CA THR A 161 17.98 22.04 4.86
C THR A 161 18.03 22.56 6.30
N ARG A 162 17.77 23.86 6.50
CA ARG A 162 17.68 24.51 7.84
C ARG A 162 16.49 24.03 8.69
N THR A 163 15.82 22.95 8.31
CA THR A 163 14.55 22.51 8.88
C THR A 163 14.69 21.54 10.05
N GLY A 164 15.92 21.16 10.43
CA GLY A 164 16.18 20.23 11.53
C GLY A 164 15.88 18.76 11.22
N GLN A 165 15.60 18.41 9.95
CA GLN A 165 15.51 17.03 9.49
C GLN A 165 16.89 16.35 9.51
N THR A 166 16.98 15.02 9.54
CA THR A 166 18.27 14.32 9.40
C THR A 166 18.67 14.22 7.92
N ALA A 167 19.97 14.08 7.62
CA ALA A 167 20.43 13.98 6.23
C ALA A 167 19.93 12.72 5.50
N LEU A 168 19.45 11.72 6.24
CA LEU A 168 18.72 10.57 5.70
C LEU A 168 17.39 10.98 5.06
N ILE A 169 16.66 11.90 5.69
CA ILE A 169 15.35 12.37 5.23
C ILE A 169 15.50 13.23 3.98
N ASP A 170 16.49 14.14 3.97
CA ASP A 170 16.84 14.91 2.78
C ASP A 170 17.21 13.98 1.61
N PHE A 171 17.98 12.92 1.89
CA PHE A 171 18.38 11.94 0.88
C PHE A 171 17.18 11.18 0.29
N LEU A 172 16.24 10.76 1.13
CA LEU A 172 15.04 10.04 0.69
C LEU A 172 13.96 10.97 0.10
N SER A 173 14.16 12.30 0.13
CA SER A 173 13.22 13.30 -0.38
C SER A 173 11.82 13.15 0.22
N LEU A 174 11.74 12.88 1.52
CA LEU A 174 10.48 12.63 2.21
C LEU A 174 9.84 13.94 2.71
N ASP A 175 8.51 13.99 2.67
CA ASP A 175 7.77 15.04 3.38
C ASP A 175 7.91 14.86 4.91
N ARG A 176 7.55 15.88 5.71
CA ARG A 176 7.72 15.83 7.18
C ARG A 176 7.01 14.64 7.83
N GLY A 177 5.86 14.21 7.32
CA GLY A 177 5.06 13.14 7.92
C GLY A 177 5.59 11.75 7.60
N ASP A 178 6.10 11.56 6.37
CA ASP A 178 6.78 10.36 5.91
C ASP A 178 8.17 10.24 6.54
N ALA A 179 8.84 11.36 6.81
CA ALA A 179 10.15 11.39 7.45
C ALA A 179 10.13 10.78 8.86
N GLN A 180 9.17 11.19 9.70
CA GLN A 180 9.09 10.77 11.10
C GLN A 180 8.98 9.25 11.25
N ILE A 181 8.16 8.59 10.42
CA ILE A 181 7.98 7.12 10.53
C ILE A 181 9.21 6.36 10.05
N VAL A 182 9.92 6.88 9.04
CA VAL A 182 11.15 6.27 8.55
C VAL A 182 12.29 6.46 9.55
N GLU A 183 12.40 7.63 10.17
CA GLU A 183 13.41 7.93 11.19
C GLU A 183 13.22 7.06 12.44
N ALA A 184 11.99 6.98 12.97
CA ALA A 184 11.68 6.11 14.10
C ALA A 184 12.06 4.65 13.78
N TRP A 185 11.70 4.16 12.60
CA TRP A 185 11.93 2.76 12.21
C TRP A 185 13.40 2.43 11.91
N ILE A 186 14.11 3.28 11.15
CA ILE A 186 15.49 3.02 10.70
C ILE A 186 16.54 3.50 11.69
N VAL A 187 16.35 4.68 12.27
CA VAL A 187 17.37 5.35 13.09
C VAL A 187 17.18 5.02 14.57
N GLU A 188 15.95 5.16 15.07
CA GLU A 188 15.63 4.90 16.48
C GLU A 188 15.40 3.40 16.76
N SER A 189 15.37 2.58 15.71
CA SER A 189 15.13 1.13 15.78
C SER A 189 13.77 0.78 16.42
N ALA A 190 12.79 1.66 16.31
CA ALA A 190 11.44 1.43 16.79
C ALA A 190 10.68 0.50 15.84
N ASP A 191 10.05 -0.52 16.39
CA ASP A 191 9.20 -1.42 15.60
C ASP A 191 7.92 -0.72 15.16
N VAL A 192 7.42 -1.09 13.99
CA VAL A 192 6.07 -0.70 13.56
C VAL A 192 5.06 -1.60 14.24
N SER A 193 4.14 -1.02 15.01
CA SER A 193 3.29 -1.75 15.95
C SER A 193 1.79 -1.75 15.60
N SER A 194 1.40 -1.00 14.56
CA SER A 194 0.00 -0.88 14.15
C SER A 194 -0.19 -0.84 12.63
N TRP A 195 -1.41 -1.16 12.19
CA TRP A 195 -1.83 -1.05 10.78
C TRP A 195 -1.60 0.36 10.20
N THR A 196 -1.93 1.40 10.96
CA THR A 196 -1.77 2.79 10.52
C THR A 196 -0.30 3.14 10.32
N GLU A 197 0.58 2.75 11.24
CA GLU A 197 2.03 2.94 11.11
C GLU A 197 2.59 2.16 9.91
N ALA A 198 2.12 0.93 9.70
CA ALA A 198 2.53 0.11 8.56
C ALA A 198 2.17 0.78 7.22
N VAL A 199 0.96 1.33 7.10
CA VAL A 199 0.55 2.05 5.88
C VAL A 199 1.35 3.34 5.69
N ARG A 200 1.64 4.07 6.78
CA ARG A 200 2.49 5.28 6.72
C ARG A 200 3.91 4.94 6.27
N LEU A 201 4.50 3.88 6.81
CA LEU A 201 5.82 3.41 6.39
C LEU A 201 5.80 2.96 4.93
N ALA A 202 4.78 2.21 4.52
CA ALA A 202 4.60 1.80 3.14
C ALA A 202 4.50 2.99 2.17
N LYS A 203 3.74 4.05 2.53
CA LYS A 203 3.66 5.30 1.78
C LYS A 203 5.04 5.94 1.62
N ALA A 204 5.78 6.11 2.71
CA ALA A 204 7.10 6.73 2.70
C ALA A 204 8.08 5.98 1.80
N LEU A 205 8.15 4.64 1.94
CA LEU A 205 9.02 3.79 1.11
C LEU A 205 8.59 3.76 -0.36
N ARG A 206 7.28 3.77 -0.64
CA ARG A 206 6.72 3.88 -1.99
C ARG A 206 7.12 5.21 -2.62
N ASN A 207 6.99 6.32 -1.89
CA ASN A 207 7.34 7.66 -2.41
C ASN A 207 8.83 7.74 -2.72
N ALA A 208 9.69 7.32 -1.78
CA ALA A 208 11.13 7.30 -2.00
C ALA A 208 11.52 6.40 -3.19
N THR A 209 10.83 5.28 -3.40
CA THR A 209 11.03 4.39 -4.55
C THR A 209 10.58 5.03 -5.86
N ALA A 210 9.34 5.54 -5.91
CA ALA A 210 8.73 6.09 -7.13
C ALA A 210 9.44 7.37 -7.62
N HIS A 211 10.00 8.15 -6.70
CA HIS A 211 10.83 9.32 -7.02
C HIS A 211 12.31 8.99 -7.27
N GLY A 212 12.71 7.71 -7.16
CA GLY A 212 14.09 7.26 -7.42
C GLY A 212 15.10 7.57 -6.32
N ALA A 213 14.66 8.11 -5.18
CA ALA A 213 15.52 8.45 -4.04
C ALA A 213 16.03 7.19 -3.32
N LEU A 214 15.19 6.16 -3.17
CA LEU A 214 15.57 4.88 -2.61
C LEU A 214 15.98 3.91 -3.72
N SER A 215 17.27 3.65 -3.86
CA SER A 215 17.78 2.70 -4.86
C SER A 215 17.73 1.24 -4.37
N ALA A 216 17.60 0.29 -5.31
CA ALA A 216 17.63 -1.14 -5.00
C ALA A 216 18.90 -1.58 -4.26
N THR A 217 20.05 -0.95 -4.55
CA THR A 217 21.30 -1.20 -3.82
C THR A 217 21.17 -0.79 -2.35
N LYS A 218 20.49 0.32 -2.05
CA LYS A 218 20.26 0.77 -0.67
C LYS A 218 19.27 -0.13 0.07
N VAL A 219 18.19 -0.55 -0.61
CA VAL A 219 17.26 -1.55 -0.08
C VAL A 219 18.00 -2.81 0.38
N LYS A 220 18.93 -3.31 -0.44
CA LYS A 220 19.77 -4.46 -0.07
C LYS A 220 20.73 -4.14 1.09
N GLN A 221 21.47 -3.04 1.01
CA GLN A 221 22.44 -2.65 2.05
C GLN A 221 21.79 -2.43 3.42
N TRP A 222 20.53 -2.00 3.42
CA TRP A 222 19.75 -1.76 4.63
C TRP A 222 18.83 -2.93 5.00
N GLY A 223 18.85 -4.04 4.26
CA GLY A 223 18.06 -5.23 4.56
C GLY A 223 16.55 -5.01 4.51
N LEU A 224 16.06 -4.10 3.67
CA LEU A 224 14.63 -3.70 3.64
C LEU A 224 13.74 -4.62 2.80
N GLU A 225 14.31 -5.58 2.08
CA GLU A 225 13.59 -6.42 1.11
C GLU A 225 12.38 -7.13 1.74
N ASN A 226 12.61 -7.86 2.83
CA ASN A 226 11.54 -8.58 3.53
C ASN A 226 10.48 -7.62 4.10
N ALA A 227 10.90 -6.46 4.63
CA ALA A 227 9.97 -5.47 5.13
C ALA A 227 9.06 -4.93 4.01
N MET A 228 9.60 -4.66 2.82
CA MET A 228 8.79 -4.23 1.67
C MET A 228 7.81 -5.32 1.21
N LEU A 229 8.20 -6.59 1.26
CA LEU A 229 7.31 -7.71 0.97
C LEU A 229 6.17 -7.80 2.00
N THR A 230 6.50 -7.76 3.29
CA THR A 230 5.52 -7.77 4.39
C THR A 230 4.55 -6.58 4.29
N LEU A 231 5.06 -5.37 4.03
CA LEU A 231 4.20 -4.19 3.85
C LEU A 231 3.28 -4.34 2.63
N SER A 232 3.75 -4.96 1.55
CA SER A 232 2.91 -5.25 0.37
C SER A 232 1.77 -6.21 0.71
N ASP A 233 2.06 -7.25 1.50
CA ASP A 233 1.05 -8.21 1.95
C ASP A 233 0.06 -7.57 2.94
N ASN A 234 0.54 -6.73 3.86
CA ASN A 234 -0.29 -5.94 4.77
C ASN A 234 -1.29 -5.04 4.01
N LEU A 235 -0.85 -4.39 2.94
CA LEU A 235 -1.73 -3.59 2.07
C LEU A 235 -2.77 -4.46 1.36
N GLY A 236 -2.39 -5.68 0.96
CA GLY A 236 -3.34 -6.67 0.44
C GLY A 236 -4.39 -7.07 1.46
N GLU A 237 -4.01 -7.30 2.73
CA GLU A 237 -4.95 -7.62 3.80
C GLU A 237 -5.95 -6.49 4.06
N LEU A 238 -5.49 -5.24 4.02
CA LEU A 238 -6.34 -4.06 4.13
C LEU A 238 -7.37 -3.97 2.99
N VAL A 239 -6.94 -4.25 1.75
CA VAL A 239 -7.86 -4.31 0.60
C VAL A 239 -8.90 -5.42 0.78
N VAL A 240 -8.49 -6.61 1.23
CA VAL A 240 -9.43 -7.70 1.54
C VAL A 240 -10.44 -7.26 2.59
N ALA A 241 -9.97 -6.67 3.69
CA ALA A 241 -10.83 -6.26 4.79
C ALA A 241 -11.82 -5.16 4.38
N GLY A 242 -11.39 -4.20 3.55
CA GLY A 242 -12.24 -3.15 3.00
C GLY A 242 -13.31 -3.71 2.05
N LEU A 243 -12.91 -4.50 1.06
CA LEU A 243 -13.84 -5.11 0.10
C LEU A 243 -14.86 -6.03 0.80
N ARG A 244 -14.44 -6.72 1.87
CA ARG A 244 -15.35 -7.60 2.64
C ARG A 244 -16.52 -6.85 3.28
N LYS A 245 -16.40 -5.55 3.52
CA LYS A 245 -17.51 -4.72 4.05
C LYS A 245 -18.57 -4.38 3.00
N LEU A 246 -18.32 -4.71 1.73
CA LEU A 246 -19.29 -4.58 0.65
C LEU A 246 -20.11 -5.85 0.42
N ILE A 247 -19.85 -6.94 1.15
CA ILE A 247 -20.57 -8.22 1.05
C ILE A 247 -21.57 -8.30 2.20
#